data_AF-A0A6P0STD7-F1
#
_entry.id   AF-A0A6P0STD7-F1
#
_cell.length_a   1.000
_cell.length_b   1.000
_cell.length_c   1.000
_cell.angle_alpha   90.00
_cell.angle_beta   90.00
_cell.angle_gamma   90.00
#
_symmetry.space_group_name_H-M   'P 1'
#
loop_
_entity.id
_entity.type
_entity.pdbx_description
1 polymer ?
#
loop_
_entity_poly.entity_id
_entity_poly.type
_entity_poly.pdbx_seq_one_letter_code
_entity_poly.pdbx_strand_id
1 'polypeptide(L)'
;MLTLQVIRDLNPKIKGWGNYHDGVVAKETFNSLDSYIFGKLKRWGKRRHPKKSWEWISNKYFGQLCPGRDDRWVFGDKSFKDAYVHKLSWIPIQRHTLVQHTFSPDDPTLVKYWEKRNAKHWKKTAKGRFSGGKDKIANRQNYLCPVCNQPLGASEQLHVHHVIPKHLGGQDQYDNLVYLHQDCHH
;
A
#
# COMPACT_ATOMS: atom_id res chain seq x y z
N MET A 1 -19.43 -5.09 14.83
CA MET A 1 -19.47 -5.68 13.46
C MET A 1 -19.71 -4.67 12.35
N LEU A 2 -20.72 -3.78 12.40
CA LEU A 2 -21.05 -2.90 11.25
C LEU A 2 -20.02 -1.79 10.91
N THR A 3 -19.27 -1.27 11.89
CA THR A 3 -18.22 -0.26 11.62
C THR A 3 -17.03 -0.85 10.87
N LEU A 4 -16.60 -2.06 11.24
CA LEU A 4 -15.54 -2.80 10.54
C LEU A 4 -15.89 -3.07 9.08
N GLN A 5 -17.16 -3.34 8.77
CA GLN A 5 -17.60 -3.53 7.39
C GLN A 5 -17.39 -2.27 6.55
N VAL A 6 -17.79 -1.09 7.06
CA VAL A 6 -17.55 0.20 6.39
C VAL A 6 -16.06 0.43 6.12
N ILE A 7 -15.21 0.14 7.11
CA ILE A 7 -13.76 0.28 6.98
C ILE A 7 -13.21 -0.65 5.89
N ARG A 8 -13.63 -1.92 5.90
CA ARG A 8 -13.20 -2.95 4.94
C ARG A 8 -13.64 -2.62 3.51
N ASP A 9 -14.80 -2.02 3.33
CA ASP A 9 -15.33 -1.70 2.00
C ASP A 9 -14.72 -0.41 1.42
N LEU A 10 -14.42 0.59 2.27
CA LEU A 10 -13.88 1.88 1.83
C LEU A 10 -12.37 1.84 1.59
N ASN A 11 -11.61 1.18 2.46
CA ASN A 11 -10.14 1.23 2.41
C ASN A 11 -9.54 0.75 1.08
N PRO A 12 -9.98 -0.38 0.48
CA PRO A 12 -9.47 -0.81 -0.81
C PRO A 12 -9.75 0.20 -1.93
N LYS A 13 -10.94 0.82 -1.93
CA LYS A 13 -11.33 1.82 -2.94
C LYS A 13 -10.49 3.10 -2.81
N ILE A 14 -10.32 3.58 -1.57
CA ILE A 14 -9.51 4.76 -1.28
C ILE A 14 -8.05 4.52 -1.67
N LYS A 15 -7.47 3.39 -1.25
CA LYS A 15 -6.08 3.05 -1.58
C LYS A 15 -5.89 2.85 -3.07
N GLY A 16 -6.78 2.13 -3.74
CA GLY A 16 -6.69 1.87 -5.17
C GLY A 16 -6.74 3.16 -5.99
N TRP A 17 -7.77 3.98 -5.77
CA TRP A 17 -7.95 5.23 -6.51
C TRP A 17 -6.84 6.23 -6.20
N GLY A 18 -6.46 6.37 -4.93
CA GLY A 18 -5.39 7.27 -4.51
C GLY A 18 -4.02 6.87 -5.05
N ASN A 19 -3.69 5.57 -5.08
CA ASN A 19 -2.43 5.10 -5.68
C ASN A 19 -2.41 5.29 -7.20
N TYR A 20 -3.54 5.10 -7.88
CA TYR A 20 -3.64 5.31 -9.33
C TYR A 20 -3.38 6.78 -9.72
N HIS A 21 -3.88 7.73 -8.92
CA HIS A 21 -3.70 9.16 -9.17
C HIS A 21 -2.50 9.79 -8.43
N ASP A 22 -1.60 8.99 -7.82
CA ASP A 22 -0.44 9.51 -7.08
C ASP A 22 0.60 10.20 -7.99
N GLY A 23 0.56 9.91 -9.30
CA GLY A 23 1.49 10.41 -10.30
C GLY A 23 1.21 11.82 -10.82
N VAL A 24 0.00 12.35 -10.58
CA VAL A 24 -0.49 13.64 -11.12
C VAL A 24 -0.67 14.68 -10.01
N VAL A 25 -1.05 15.91 -10.37
CA VAL A 25 -1.35 16.98 -9.40
C VAL A 25 -2.73 16.74 -8.78
N ALA A 26 -2.82 15.77 -7.86
CA ALA A 26 -4.10 15.31 -7.28
C ALA A 26 -4.37 15.78 -5.84
N LYS A 27 -3.46 16.57 -5.23
CA LYS A 27 -3.51 16.81 -3.77
C LYS A 27 -4.76 17.55 -3.32
N GLU A 28 -5.18 18.56 -4.06
CA GLU A 28 -6.40 19.31 -3.77
C GLU A 28 -7.64 18.41 -3.91
N THR A 29 -7.70 17.62 -4.98
CA THR A 29 -8.75 16.63 -5.20
C THR A 29 -8.82 15.60 -4.07
N PHE A 30 -7.67 15.13 -3.57
CA PHE A 30 -7.60 14.20 -2.43
C PHE A 30 -8.21 14.80 -1.16
N ASN A 31 -7.91 16.07 -0.86
CA ASN A 31 -8.49 16.77 0.29
C ASN A 31 -10.02 16.97 0.12
N SER A 32 -10.46 17.32 -1.08
CA SER A 32 -11.89 17.48 -1.41
C SER A 32 -12.66 16.16 -1.24
N LEU A 33 -12.09 15.05 -1.72
CA LEU A 33 -12.68 13.72 -1.56
C LEU A 33 -12.69 13.25 -0.10
N ASP A 34 -11.64 13.51 0.68
CA ASP A 34 -11.65 13.22 2.11
C ASP A 34 -12.75 13.97 2.84
N SER A 35 -12.98 15.23 2.48
CA SER A 35 -14.06 16.07 3.03
C SER A 35 -15.45 15.52 2.65
N TYR A 36 -15.60 15.08 1.40
CA TYR A 36 -16.82 14.41 0.93
C TYR A 36 -17.08 13.09 1.69
N ILE A 37 -16.07 12.23 1.81
CA ILE A 37 -16.15 10.95 2.54
C ILE A 37 -16.49 11.21 4.01
N PHE A 38 -15.86 12.20 4.65
CA PHE A 38 -16.20 12.61 6.01
C PHE A 38 -17.68 12.98 6.15
N GLY A 39 -18.22 13.78 5.23
CA GLY A 39 -19.65 14.12 5.21
C GLY A 39 -20.56 12.89 5.10
N LYS A 40 -20.19 11.91 4.27
CA LYS A 40 -20.93 10.64 4.15
C LYS A 40 -20.86 9.80 5.42
N LEU A 41 -19.69 9.72 6.06
CA LEU A 41 -19.50 9.00 7.33
C LEU A 41 -20.27 9.66 8.48
N LYS A 42 -20.30 10.99 8.53
CA LYS A 42 -21.14 11.76 9.47
C LYS A 42 -22.63 11.44 9.27
N ARG A 43 -23.12 11.43 8.02
CA ARG A 43 -24.53 11.07 7.72
C ARG A 43 -24.82 9.61 8.07
N TRP A 44 -23.89 8.71 7.82
CA TRP A 44 -24.00 7.30 8.23
C TRP A 44 -24.15 7.17 9.75
N GLY A 45 -23.31 7.88 10.52
CA GLY A 45 -23.37 7.89 11.98
C GLY A 45 -24.69 8.42 12.52
N LYS A 46 -25.18 9.55 11.97
CA LYS A 46 -26.49 10.13 12.34
C LYS A 46 -27.66 9.19 12.05
N ARG A 47 -27.65 8.53 10.89
CA ARG A 47 -28.69 7.55 10.53
C ARG A 47 -28.68 6.33 11.46
N ARG A 48 -27.49 5.89 11.86
CA ARG A 48 -27.32 4.75 12.77
C ARG A 48 -27.75 5.06 14.20
N HIS A 49 -27.60 6.31 14.64
CA HIS A 49 -27.92 6.74 15.99
C HIS A 49 -28.84 7.97 15.98
N PRO A 50 -30.12 7.81 15.58
CA PRO A 50 -31.03 8.93 15.37
C PRO A 50 -31.31 9.75 16.64
N LYS A 51 -31.19 9.13 17.81
CA LYS A 51 -31.40 9.77 19.13
C LYS A 51 -30.12 10.34 19.75
N LYS A 52 -28.98 10.30 19.07
CA LYS A 52 -27.68 10.74 19.62
C LYS A 52 -27.21 12.01 18.92
N SER A 53 -26.60 12.91 19.70
CA SER A 53 -26.02 14.16 19.21
C SER A 53 -24.83 13.88 18.28
N TRP A 54 -24.46 14.88 17.48
CA TRP A 54 -23.24 14.79 16.66
C TRP A 54 -22.00 14.58 17.52
N GLU A 55 -21.90 15.27 18.65
CA GLU A 55 -20.79 15.14 19.60
C GLU A 55 -20.62 13.70 20.09
N TRP A 56 -21.73 13.03 20.46
CA TRP A 56 -21.66 11.62 20.86
C TRP A 56 -21.19 10.73 19.71
N ILE A 57 -21.67 10.97 18.50
CA ILE A 57 -21.28 10.21 17.29
C ILE A 57 -19.80 10.43 16.97
N SER A 58 -19.31 11.67 17.03
CA SER A 58 -17.91 11.99 16.80
C SER A 58 -17.02 11.34 17.85
N ASN A 59 -17.39 11.44 19.12
CA ASN A 59 -16.63 10.82 20.21
C ASN A 59 -16.63 9.30 20.13
N LYS A 60 -17.67 8.69 19.55
CA LYS A 60 -17.72 7.23 19.37
C LYS A 60 -16.84 6.75 18.21
N TYR A 61 -16.94 7.40 17.05
CA TYR A 61 -16.38 6.86 15.79
C TYR A 61 -15.16 7.61 15.27
N PHE A 62 -14.91 8.83 15.71
CA PHE A 62 -13.82 9.66 15.23
C PHE A 62 -12.78 9.85 16.34
N GLY A 63 -11.52 9.97 15.93
CA GLY A 63 -10.42 10.26 16.83
C GLY A 63 -9.08 10.18 16.12
N GLN A 64 -8.02 10.26 16.92
CA GLN A 64 -6.66 10.00 16.48
C GLN A 64 -6.40 8.48 16.47
N LEU A 65 -6.76 7.84 15.36
CA LEU A 65 -6.75 6.37 15.26
C LEU A 65 -5.57 5.82 14.44
N CYS A 66 -4.92 6.65 13.63
CA CYS A 66 -3.77 6.26 12.84
C CYS A 66 -2.48 6.52 13.63
N PRO A 67 -1.69 5.50 13.98
CA PRO A 67 -0.39 5.70 14.61
C PRO A 67 0.52 6.59 13.74
N GLY A 68 1.27 7.50 14.37
CA GLY A 68 2.21 8.38 13.69
C GLY A 68 1.59 9.54 12.90
N ARG A 69 0.28 9.80 13.04
CA ARG A 69 -0.36 10.99 12.47
C ARG A 69 -1.10 11.78 13.54
N ASP A 70 -0.91 13.10 13.55
CA ASP A 70 -1.71 14.03 14.35
C ASP A 70 -2.97 14.43 13.58
N ASP A 71 -3.89 13.47 13.42
CA ASP A 71 -5.18 13.68 12.76
C ASP A 71 -6.28 13.18 13.70
N ARG A 72 -7.01 14.12 14.31
CA ARG A 72 -8.05 13.82 15.31
C ARG A 72 -9.40 13.46 14.68
N TRP A 73 -9.52 13.56 13.36
CA TRP A 73 -10.78 13.37 12.62
C TRP A 73 -10.68 12.15 11.69
N VAL A 74 -10.24 11.02 12.24
CA VAL A 74 -10.20 9.74 11.54
C VAL A 74 -11.35 8.87 12.00
N PHE A 75 -12.18 8.42 11.05
CA PHE A 75 -13.25 7.48 11.32
C PHE A 75 -12.70 6.07 11.55
N GLY A 76 -13.16 5.38 12.58
CA GLY A 76 -12.78 4.01 12.84
C GLY A 76 -13.53 3.38 14.01
N ASP A 77 -13.10 2.17 14.35
CA ASP A 77 -13.59 1.42 15.50
C ASP A 77 -12.52 1.45 16.61
N LYS A 78 -12.82 2.15 17.71
CA LYS A 78 -11.89 2.33 18.83
C LYS A 78 -11.60 1.03 19.60
N SER A 79 -12.43 0.01 19.41
CA SER A 79 -12.25 -1.29 20.08
C SER A 79 -11.18 -2.16 19.44
N PHE A 80 -10.74 -1.84 18.22
CA PHE A 80 -9.77 -2.64 17.47
C PHE A 80 -8.58 -1.79 17.05
N LYS A 81 -7.38 -2.37 17.18
CA LYS A 81 -6.16 -1.75 16.66
C LYS A 81 -6.21 -1.71 15.13
N ASP A 82 -5.70 -0.63 14.55
CA ASP A 82 -5.60 -0.41 13.10
C ASP A 82 -6.94 -0.47 12.32
N ALA A 83 -8.07 -0.33 13.04
CA ALA A 83 -9.40 -0.35 12.46
C ALA A 83 -9.89 1.08 12.15
N TYR A 84 -9.37 1.68 11.09
CA TYR A 84 -9.75 3.03 10.67
C TYR A 84 -9.80 3.18 9.15
N VAL A 85 -10.55 4.19 8.69
CA VAL A 85 -10.61 4.59 7.29
C VAL A 85 -9.38 5.42 6.95
N HIS A 86 -8.62 4.99 5.94
CA HIS A 86 -7.50 5.75 5.40
C HIS A 86 -7.99 7.01 4.68
N LYS A 87 -7.19 8.07 4.71
CA LYS A 87 -7.44 9.30 3.96
C LYS A 87 -6.59 9.37 2.69
N LEU A 88 -7.16 9.91 1.62
CA LEU A 88 -6.46 10.18 0.36
C LEU A 88 -5.36 11.22 0.55
N SER A 89 -5.61 12.24 1.37
CA SER A 89 -4.64 13.27 1.74
C SER A 89 -3.37 12.74 2.40
N TRP A 90 -3.35 11.49 2.85
CA TRP A 90 -2.15 10.86 3.40
C TRP A 90 -1.23 10.26 2.34
N ILE A 91 -1.73 10.07 1.12
CA ILE A 91 -0.97 9.52 0.00
C ILE A 91 -0.04 10.62 -0.53
N PRO A 92 1.27 10.37 -0.62
CA PRO A 92 2.23 11.31 -1.17
C PRO A 92 2.09 11.37 -2.70
N ILE A 93 2.16 12.57 -3.27
CA ILE A 93 2.22 12.74 -4.72
C ILE A 93 3.63 12.40 -5.20
N GLN A 94 3.75 11.42 -6.09
CA GLN A 94 5.01 10.96 -6.67
C GLN A 94 4.98 11.14 -8.19
N ARG A 95 5.38 12.33 -8.64
CA ARG A 95 5.41 12.68 -10.06
C ARG A 95 6.31 11.72 -10.84
N HIS A 96 5.82 11.32 -12.02
CA HIS A 96 6.63 10.59 -12.98
C HIS A 96 7.78 11.49 -13.46
N THR A 97 9.00 10.97 -13.35
CA THR A 97 10.17 11.63 -13.93
C THR A 97 10.28 11.14 -15.37
N LEU A 98 10.25 12.02 -16.36
CA LEU A 98 10.45 11.62 -17.77
C LEU A 98 11.87 11.12 -18.01
N VAL A 99 12.08 10.33 -19.06
CA VAL A 99 13.42 10.02 -19.55
C VAL A 99 14.01 11.30 -20.14
N GLN A 100 15.31 11.55 -19.96
CA GLN A 100 15.94 12.70 -20.61
C GLN A 100 16.02 12.41 -22.11
N HIS A 101 15.59 13.34 -22.95
CA HIS A 101 15.18 13.12 -24.34
C HIS A 101 15.98 12.07 -25.13
N THR A 102 17.28 12.24 -25.28
CA THR A 102 18.16 11.37 -26.10
C THR A 102 18.72 10.18 -25.34
N PHE A 103 18.30 9.97 -24.09
CA PHE A 103 18.86 8.94 -23.25
C PHE A 103 18.21 7.62 -23.65
N SER A 104 18.97 6.78 -24.34
CA SER A 104 18.60 5.42 -24.70
C SER A 104 19.09 4.43 -23.64
N PRO A 105 18.32 3.39 -23.28
CA PRO A 105 18.80 2.27 -22.45
C PRO A 105 20.06 1.59 -22.99
N ASP A 106 20.26 1.61 -24.31
CA ASP A 106 21.35 0.92 -25.00
C ASP A 106 22.63 1.77 -25.09
N ASP A 107 22.61 3.00 -24.58
CA ASP A 107 23.80 3.86 -24.56
C ASP A 107 24.73 3.45 -23.40
N PRO A 108 25.95 2.94 -23.68
CA PRO A 108 26.88 2.48 -22.64
C PRO A 108 27.36 3.62 -21.73
N THR A 109 27.26 4.88 -22.17
CA THR A 109 27.63 6.05 -21.34
C THR A 109 26.56 6.36 -20.27
N LEU A 110 25.34 5.84 -20.44
CA LEU A 110 24.18 6.11 -19.60
C LEU A 110 23.83 4.98 -18.62
N VAL A 111 24.69 3.96 -18.48
CA VAL A 111 24.47 2.81 -17.57
C VAL A 111 24.07 3.28 -16.16
N LYS A 112 24.85 4.19 -15.57
CA LYS A 112 24.57 4.72 -14.22
C LYS A 112 23.23 5.46 -14.12
N TYR A 113 22.81 6.15 -15.18
CA TYR A 113 21.51 6.83 -15.23
C TYR A 113 20.37 5.81 -15.17
N TRP A 114 20.46 4.76 -15.99
CA TRP A 114 19.45 3.71 -16.09
C TRP A 114 19.39 2.83 -14.86
N GLU A 115 20.53 2.44 -14.29
CA GLU A 115 20.59 1.71 -13.01
C GLU A 115 19.87 2.48 -11.90
N LYS A 116 20.17 3.78 -11.75
CA LYS A 116 19.52 4.62 -10.73
C LYS A 116 18.02 4.76 -10.96
N ARG A 117 17.60 4.92 -12.22
CA ARG A 117 16.20 5.04 -12.62
C ARG A 117 15.42 3.74 -12.36
N ASN A 118 16.00 2.62 -12.76
CA ASN A 118 15.44 1.29 -12.58
C ASN A 118 15.35 0.91 -11.10
N ALA A 119 16.39 1.17 -10.31
CA ALA A 119 16.37 0.95 -8.85
C ALA A 119 15.20 1.68 -8.18
N LYS A 120 14.94 2.93 -8.58
CA LYS A 120 13.80 3.71 -8.08
C LYS A 120 12.46 3.09 -8.51
N HIS A 121 12.36 2.68 -9.78
CA HIS A 121 11.14 2.08 -10.32
C HIS A 121 10.82 0.75 -9.64
N TRP A 122 11.79 -0.18 -9.59
CA TRP A 122 11.61 -1.50 -8.99
C TRP A 122 11.26 -1.42 -7.52
N LYS A 123 11.84 -0.47 -6.76
CA LYS A 123 11.46 -0.23 -5.36
C LYS A 123 10.01 0.24 -5.23
N LYS A 124 9.52 1.11 -6.12
CA LYS A 124 8.09 1.52 -6.14
C LYS A 124 7.19 0.31 -6.46
N THR A 125 7.52 -0.44 -7.51
CA THR A 125 6.76 -1.62 -7.95
C THR A 125 6.70 -2.70 -6.86
N ALA A 126 7.83 -3.05 -6.25
CA ALA A 126 7.89 -4.05 -5.19
C ALA A 126 7.06 -3.63 -3.96
N LYS A 127 7.20 -2.39 -3.49
CA LYS A 127 6.40 -1.87 -2.36
C LYS A 127 4.90 -1.86 -2.66
N GLY A 128 4.49 -1.54 -3.89
CA GLY A 128 3.10 -1.61 -4.31
C GLY A 128 2.56 -3.04 -4.36
N ARG A 129 3.36 -3.97 -4.89
CA ARG A 129 2.98 -5.38 -5.08
C ARG A 129 2.83 -6.14 -3.77
N PHE A 130 3.68 -5.88 -2.78
CA PHE A 130 3.70 -6.68 -1.53
C PHE A 130 2.95 -6.05 -0.35
N SER A 131 2.06 -5.08 -0.56
CA SER A 131 1.33 -4.44 0.55
C SER A 131 0.46 -5.42 1.36
N GLY A 132 0.28 -5.14 2.67
CA GLY A 132 -0.65 -5.89 3.52
C GLY A 132 -0.15 -7.26 3.99
N GLY A 133 0.99 -7.31 4.69
CA GLY A 133 1.49 -8.52 5.36
C GLY A 133 2.37 -9.43 4.49
N LYS A 134 2.13 -9.47 3.17
CA LYS A 134 2.97 -10.18 2.18
C LYS A 134 4.36 -9.54 2.02
N ASP A 135 4.51 -8.30 2.47
CA ASP A 135 5.75 -7.53 2.46
C ASP A 135 6.85 -8.18 3.27
N LYS A 136 6.50 -8.93 4.32
CA LYS A 136 7.50 -9.51 5.20
C LYS A 136 8.47 -10.39 4.42
N ILE A 137 7.99 -11.26 3.51
CA ILE A 137 8.87 -12.27 2.88
C ILE A 137 9.84 -11.54 1.95
N ALA A 138 9.29 -10.65 1.11
CA ALA A 138 10.05 -9.82 0.20
C ALA A 138 11.05 -8.92 0.93
N ASN A 139 10.67 -8.33 2.07
CA ASN A 139 11.53 -7.46 2.87
C ASN A 139 12.75 -8.22 3.44
N ARG A 140 12.56 -9.45 3.92
CA ARG A 140 13.64 -10.30 4.43
C ARG A 140 14.73 -10.59 3.40
N GLN A 141 14.34 -10.77 2.14
CA GLN A 141 15.25 -10.93 1.01
C GLN A 141 15.63 -9.58 0.35
N ASN A 142 15.43 -8.45 1.04
CA ASN A 142 15.72 -7.10 0.56
C ASN A 142 15.08 -6.75 -0.79
N TYR A 143 13.96 -7.40 -1.12
CA TYR A 143 13.27 -7.33 -2.40
C TYR A 143 14.13 -7.78 -3.60
N LEU A 144 15.12 -8.64 -3.36
CA LEU A 144 15.94 -9.29 -4.38
C LEU A 144 15.54 -10.76 -4.51
N CYS A 145 15.60 -11.29 -5.72
CA CYS A 145 15.48 -12.72 -5.96
C CYS A 145 16.78 -13.41 -5.50
N PRO A 146 16.74 -14.44 -4.63
CA PRO A 146 17.94 -15.10 -4.13
C PRO A 146 18.71 -15.90 -5.20
N VAL A 147 18.10 -16.19 -6.35
CA VAL A 147 18.73 -16.97 -7.44
C VAL A 147 19.52 -16.06 -8.39
N CYS A 148 18.89 -15.03 -8.95
CA CYS A 148 19.53 -14.15 -9.94
C CYS A 148 20.02 -12.81 -9.36
N ASN A 149 19.75 -12.55 -8.07
CA ASN A 149 20.05 -11.30 -7.37
C ASN A 149 19.41 -10.03 -7.98
N GLN A 150 18.47 -10.18 -8.92
CA GLN A 150 17.74 -9.08 -9.51
C GLN A 150 16.54 -8.67 -8.65
N PRO A 151 16.08 -7.41 -8.71
CA PRO A 151 14.93 -6.96 -7.94
C PRO A 151 13.64 -7.71 -8.29
N LEU A 152 12.85 -8.07 -7.28
CA LEU A 152 11.53 -8.71 -7.46
C LEU A 152 10.55 -7.81 -8.24
N GLY A 153 10.74 -6.49 -8.18
CA GLY A 153 9.97 -5.54 -8.95
C GLY A 153 10.32 -5.48 -10.45
N ALA A 154 11.34 -6.20 -10.90
CA ALA A 154 11.77 -6.23 -12.30
C ALA A 154 10.96 -7.20 -13.19
N SER A 155 10.36 -8.24 -12.61
CA SER A 155 9.48 -9.17 -13.33
C SER A 155 8.03 -8.98 -12.92
N GLU A 156 7.08 -9.33 -13.79
CA GLU A 156 5.65 -9.36 -13.46
C GLU A 156 5.24 -10.62 -12.68
N GLN A 157 5.95 -11.72 -12.92
CA GLN A 157 5.59 -13.04 -12.43
C GLN A 157 6.55 -13.49 -11.32
N LEU A 158 6.00 -13.66 -10.12
CA LEU A 158 6.74 -14.11 -8.95
C LEU A 158 6.08 -15.33 -8.33
N HIS A 159 6.89 -16.30 -7.94
CA HIS A 159 6.45 -17.50 -7.24
C HIS A 159 6.96 -17.48 -5.80
N VAL A 160 6.14 -17.96 -4.87
CA VAL A 160 6.58 -18.27 -3.51
C VAL A 160 7.17 -19.67 -3.53
N HIS A 161 8.40 -19.80 -3.07
CA HIS A 161 9.16 -21.04 -3.01
C HIS A 161 9.53 -21.39 -1.57
N HIS A 162 9.62 -22.69 -1.27
CA HIS A 162 10.10 -23.17 0.02
C HIS A 162 11.61 -23.36 -0.01
N VAL A 163 12.33 -22.80 0.96
CA VAL A 163 13.78 -23.00 1.10
C VAL A 163 14.08 -24.45 1.43
N ILE A 164 13.31 -25.04 2.36
CA ILE A 164 13.26 -26.47 2.62
C ILE A 164 12.00 -27.02 1.94
N PRO A 165 12.12 -27.87 0.92
CA PRO A 165 10.98 -28.47 0.24
C PRO A 165 10.04 -29.22 1.20
N LYS A 166 8.73 -29.22 0.91
CA LYS A 166 7.73 -29.93 1.74
C LYS A 166 8.02 -31.42 1.92
N HIS A 167 8.53 -32.08 0.88
CA HIS A 167 8.88 -33.50 0.93
C HIS A 167 10.07 -33.80 1.87
N LEU A 168 10.89 -32.79 2.19
CA LEU A 168 11.98 -32.88 3.18
C LEU A 168 11.55 -32.34 4.56
N GLY A 169 10.24 -32.24 4.82
CA GLY A 169 9.69 -31.75 6.09
C GLY A 169 9.57 -30.22 6.19
N GLY A 170 9.76 -29.50 5.07
CA GLY A 170 9.57 -28.06 5.02
C GLY A 170 8.13 -27.64 5.30
N GLN A 171 7.95 -26.72 6.24
CA GLN A 171 6.63 -26.20 6.62
C GLN A 171 6.32 -24.88 5.91
N ASP A 172 5.04 -24.52 5.83
CA ASP A 172 4.57 -23.21 5.31
C ASP A 172 4.81 -22.06 6.32
N GLN A 173 5.96 -22.08 7.00
CA GLN A 173 6.35 -21.04 7.93
C GLN A 173 7.02 -19.89 7.18
N TYR A 174 6.82 -18.68 7.67
CA TYR A 174 7.30 -17.44 7.06
C TYR A 174 8.81 -17.45 6.79
N ASP A 175 9.58 -18.03 7.70
CA ASP A 175 11.03 -18.17 7.61
C ASP A 175 11.47 -19.20 6.56
N ASN A 176 10.61 -20.14 6.19
CA ASN A 176 10.87 -21.12 5.14
C ASN A 176 10.40 -20.68 3.75
N LEU A 177 9.81 -19.50 3.59
CA LEU A 177 9.27 -19.01 2.31
C LEU A 177 10.10 -17.88 1.70
N VAL A 178 10.34 -17.92 0.39
CA VAL A 178 11.02 -16.87 -0.38
C VAL A 178 10.27 -16.56 -1.68
N TYR A 179 10.42 -15.35 -2.21
CA TYR A 179 9.93 -15.01 -3.55
C TYR A 179 11.03 -15.23 -4.59
N LEU A 180 10.70 -15.95 -5.66
CA LEU A 180 11.54 -16.12 -6.85
C LEU A 180 10.85 -15.49 -8.05
N HIS A 181 11.61 -15.08 -9.06
CA HIS A 181 11.05 -14.88 -10.40
C HIS A 181 10.57 -16.23 -10.94
N GLN A 182 9.55 -16.21 -11.81
CA GLN A 182 9.04 -17.44 -12.41
C GLN A 182 10.14 -18.21 -13.16
N ASP A 183 11.02 -17.50 -13.87
CA ASP A 183 12.15 -18.10 -14.59
C ASP A 183 13.28 -18.59 -13.66
N CYS A 184 13.27 -18.16 -12.40
CA CYS A 184 14.22 -18.62 -11.38
C CYS A 184 13.68 -19.79 -10.56
N HIS A 185 12.46 -20.24 -10.85
CA HIS A 185 11.82 -21.35 -10.16
C HIS A 185 12.10 -22.64 -10.94
N HIS A 186 13.24 -23.27 -10.63
CA HIS A 186 13.64 -24.59 -11.15
C HIS A 186 13.37 -25.70 -10.15
#